data_AF-A0A5E7A5H8-F1
#
_entry.id   AF-A0A5E7A5H8-F1
#
_cell.length_a   1.000
_cell.length_b   1.000
_cell.length_c   1.000
_cell.angle_alpha   90.00
_cell.angle_beta   90.00
_cell.angle_gamma   90.00
#
_symmetry.space_group_name_H-M   'P 1'
#
loop_
_entity.id
_entity.type
_entity.pdbx_description
1 polymer ?
#
loop_
_entity_poly.entity_id
_entity_poly.type
_entity_poly.pdbx_seq_one_letter_code
_entity_poly.pdbx_strand_id
1 'polypeptide(L)'
;MSELILHHYSTSLFAEKVRLLLGFKGLSWRSVNIPAVMPKPDLTALTGGYRKTPVLQVGADIYCDTALIARRLEQEKSSPALFPEGKELVVAAFAAWADSVVFQHAVSLVFQPESIAVRFAKMAPEAVEYFVADRAGLFAGGSATRLSAAQAKHQWPTIMGRLEQQLQREEGDYLFGEPSIADFALAHSLWFLKATPVTAPFVDTYPAVSSWLARVLSFGHGASNEMSSSEALEIARQAEPAALPEEVFQDPNGFQAGQQVVIAATDYGVDPVAGELLFAGSEELILRREDERGGVVHVHFPRFGFRIETLS
;
A
#
# COMPACT_ATOMS: atom_id res chain seq x y z
N MET A 1 24.44 2.20 0.36
CA MET A 1 22.98 2.17 0.54
C MET A 1 22.44 1.13 -0.42
N SER A 2 21.69 0.16 0.08
CA SER A 2 21.06 -0.88 -0.74
C SER A 2 19.98 -0.26 -1.62
N GLU A 3 19.79 -0.78 -2.83
CA GLU A 3 18.78 -0.27 -3.76
C GLU A 3 17.36 -0.43 -3.20
N LEU A 4 16.49 0.55 -3.45
CA LEU A 4 15.04 0.40 -3.21
C LEU A 4 14.43 -0.41 -4.36
N ILE A 5 13.82 -1.55 -4.05
CA ILE A 5 13.21 -2.44 -5.05
C ILE A 5 11.71 -2.51 -4.76
N LEU A 6 10.89 -1.99 -5.67
CA LEU A 6 9.43 -2.01 -5.51
C LEU A 6 8.85 -3.17 -6.33
N HIS A 7 8.16 -4.08 -5.64
CA HIS A 7 7.39 -5.16 -6.25
C HIS A 7 5.95 -4.69 -6.44
N HIS A 8 5.55 -4.47 -7.70
CA HIS A 8 4.25 -3.86 -8.00
C HIS A 8 3.69 -4.25 -9.37
N TYR A 9 2.47 -3.81 -9.65
CA TYR A 9 1.93 -3.79 -11.00
C TYR A 9 1.30 -2.43 -11.30
N SER A 10 1.23 -2.05 -12.57
CA SER A 10 0.89 -0.69 -13.00
C SER A 10 -0.51 -0.24 -12.57
N THR A 11 -1.50 -1.15 -12.66
CA THR A 11 -2.90 -0.82 -12.39
C THR A 11 -3.31 -0.90 -10.92
N SER A 12 -2.37 -1.21 -10.01
CA SER A 12 -2.61 -1.19 -8.57
C SER A 12 -2.65 0.25 -8.06
N LEU A 13 -3.77 0.62 -7.45
CA LEU A 13 -3.96 1.90 -6.78
C LEU A 13 -3.02 2.09 -5.57
N PHE A 14 -2.80 1.06 -4.74
CA PHE A 14 -1.83 1.14 -3.65
C PHE A 14 -0.40 1.23 -4.17
N ALA A 15 -0.11 0.65 -5.34
CA ALA A 15 1.21 0.82 -5.95
C ALA A 15 1.39 2.23 -6.53
N GLU A 16 0.33 2.84 -7.07
CA GLU A 16 0.38 4.24 -7.50
C GLU A 16 0.72 5.16 -6.34
N LYS A 17 0.12 4.94 -5.16
CA LYS A 17 0.47 5.66 -3.94
C LYS A 17 1.98 5.60 -3.67
N VAL A 18 2.57 4.40 -3.62
CA VAL A 18 4.02 4.26 -3.33
C VAL A 18 4.91 4.84 -4.43
N ARG A 19 4.53 4.71 -5.71
CA ARG A 19 5.25 5.37 -6.81
C ARG A 19 5.25 6.89 -6.65
N LEU A 20 4.12 7.49 -6.27
CA LEU A 20 4.04 8.92 -5.98
C LEU A 20 4.90 9.32 -4.77
N LEU A 21 4.95 8.48 -3.72
CA LEU A 21 5.85 8.71 -2.57
C LEU A 21 7.33 8.72 -3.01
N LEU A 22 7.73 7.79 -3.88
CA LEU A 22 9.08 7.74 -4.44
C LEU A 22 9.40 8.99 -5.28
N GLY A 23 8.42 9.48 -6.06
CA GLY A 23 8.55 10.73 -6.82
C GLY A 23 8.65 11.96 -5.94
N PHE A 24 7.78 12.07 -4.93
CA PHE A 24 7.82 13.16 -3.95
C PHE A 24 9.16 13.22 -3.21
N LYS A 25 9.70 12.07 -2.83
CA LYS A 25 11.03 11.97 -2.23
C LYS A 25 12.16 12.15 -3.25
N GLY A 26 11.89 12.13 -4.55
CA GLY A 26 12.91 12.18 -5.60
C GLY A 26 13.90 11.01 -5.50
N LEU A 27 13.41 9.81 -5.19
CA LEU A 27 14.22 8.62 -5.00
C LEU A 27 14.40 7.84 -6.30
N SER A 28 15.56 7.20 -6.44
CA SER A 28 15.83 6.21 -7.48
C SER A 28 15.46 4.81 -6.96
N TRP A 29 14.85 4.00 -7.82
CA TRP A 29 14.36 2.67 -7.42
C TRP A 29 14.34 1.68 -8.59
N ARG A 30 14.18 0.39 -8.26
CA ARG A 30 14.12 -0.73 -9.19
C ARG A 30 12.69 -1.25 -9.25
N SER A 31 12.16 -1.36 -10.47
CA SER A 31 10.77 -1.74 -10.73
C SER A 31 10.67 -3.23 -11.06
N VAL A 32 10.13 -4.02 -10.12
CA VAL A 32 9.81 -5.43 -10.34
C VAL A 32 8.32 -5.57 -10.61
N ASN A 33 7.98 -5.90 -11.86
CA ASN A 33 6.59 -6.11 -12.25
C ASN A 33 6.12 -7.51 -11.81
N ILE A 34 5.08 -7.57 -10.99
CA ILE A 34 4.53 -8.82 -10.44
C ILE A 34 3.13 -9.12 -11.00
N PRO A 35 2.68 -10.38 -10.99
CA PRO A 35 1.32 -10.72 -11.38
C PRO A 35 0.27 -9.97 -10.53
N ALA A 36 -0.80 -9.49 -11.18
CA ALA A 36 -1.90 -8.82 -10.48
C ALA A 36 -2.73 -9.79 -9.62
N VAL A 37 -2.81 -11.05 -10.05
CA VAL A 37 -3.62 -12.14 -9.47
C VAL A 37 -2.69 -13.28 -9.02
N MET A 38 -3.17 -14.20 -8.19
CA MET A 38 -2.40 -15.41 -7.87
C MET A 38 -2.22 -16.33 -9.09
N PRO A 39 -1.25 -17.27 -9.08
CA PRO A 39 -0.16 -17.41 -8.11
C PRO A 39 0.96 -16.36 -8.29
N LYS A 40 1.70 -16.07 -7.22
CA LYS A 40 2.83 -15.10 -7.21
C LYS A 40 4.09 -15.72 -6.59
N PRO A 41 4.62 -16.82 -7.15
CA PRO A 41 5.64 -17.64 -6.49
C PRO A 41 6.91 -16.86 -6.12
N ASP A 42 7.32 -15.91 -6.95
CA ASP A 42 8.53 -15.12 -6.71
C ASP A 42 8.33 -14.08 -5.61
N LEU A 43 7.15 -13.48 -5.53
CA LEU A 43 6.82 -12.56 -4.45
C LEU A 43 6.71 -13.31 -3.12
N THR A 44 6.00 -14.44 -3.11
CA THR A 44 5.77 -15.21 -1.86
C THR A 44 7.04 -15.87 -1.33
N ALA A 45 8.04 -16.12 -2.18
CA ALA A 45 9.37 -16.53 -1.74
C ALA A 45 10.07 -15.46 -0.88
N LEU A 46 9.77 -14.18 -1.10
CA LEU A 46 10.23 -13.07 -0.25
C LEU A 46 9.30 -12.86 0.95
N THR A 47 8.00 -12.73 0.68
CA THR A 47 7.03 -12.26 1.70
C THR A 47 6.54 -13.35 2.65
N GLY A 48 6.74 -14.63 2.33
CA GLY A 48 6.26 -15.75 3.13
C GLY A 48 4.76 -15.99 3.07
N GLY A 49 4.07 -15.43 2.06
CA GLY A 49 2.63 -15.67 1.83
C GLY A 49 1.82 -14.39 1.66
N TYR A 50 2.29 -13.26 2.20
CA TYR A 50 1.63 -11.97 2.01
C TYR A 50 1.55 -11.63 0.51
N ARG A 51 0.32 -11.57 -0.02
CA ARG A 51 0.04 -11.45 -1.47
C ARG A 51 -0.46 -10.08 -1.90
N LYS A 52 -0.71 -9.16 -0.96
CA LYS A 52 -1.08 -7.76 -1.28
C LYS A 52 0.13 -7.04 -1.90
N THR A 53 -0.15 -5.92 -2.55
CA THR A 53 0.83 -5.17 -3.34
C THR A 53 0.58 -3.67 -3.16
N PRO A 54 1.63 -2.84 -3.16
CA PRO A 54 3.02 -3.18 -3.44
C PRO A 54 3.75 -3.73 -2.20
N VAL A 55 4.98 -4.22 -2.42
CA VAL A 55 5.95 -4.58 -1.37
C VAL A 55 7.27 -3.87 -1.69
N LEU A 56 7.91 -3.27 -0.69
CA LEU A 56 9.24 -2.68 -0.84
C LEU A 56 10.28 -3.67 -0.33
N GLN A 57 11.32 -3.91 -1.11
CA GLN A 57 12.48 -4.70 -0.72
C GLN A 57 13.70 -3.77 -0.65
N VAL A 58 14.52 -3.96 0.39
CA VAL A 58 15.84 -3.34 0.54
C VAL A 58 16.82 -4.42 0.98
N GLY A 59 17.60 -4.96 0.04
CA GLY A 59 18.41 -6.15 0.33
C GLY A 59 17.52 -7.34 0.74
N ALA A 60 17.71 -7.83 1.96
CA ALA A 60 16.94 -8.94 2.56
C ALA A 60 15.81 -8.47 3.50
N ASP A 61 15.53 -7.17 3.56
CA ASP A 61 14.42 -6.59 4.32
C ASP A 61 13.21 -6.33 3.41
N ILE A 62 12.07 -6.92 3.76
CA ILE A 62 10.83 -6.95 2.97
C ILE A 62 9.74 -6.20 3.73
N TYR A 63 9.43 -4.97 3.31
CA TYR A 63 8.44 -4.11 3.94
C TYR A 63 7.07 -4.29 3.28
N CYS A 64 6.15 -4.86 4.04
CA CYS A 64 4.76 -5.05 3.64
C CYS A 64 3.91 -3.85 4.07
N ASP A 65 2.88 -3.55 3.30
CA ASP A 65 1.93 -2.44 3.50
C ASP A 65 2.46 -1.03 3.20
N THR A 66 1.64 -0.23 2.50
CA THR A 66 2.04 1.12 2.08
C THR A 66 2.25 2.11 3.22
N ALA A 67 1.60 1.90 4.38
CA ALA A 67 1.80 2.73 5.55
C ALA A 67 3.20 2.55 6.13
N LEU A 68 3.68 1.30 6.21
CA LEU A 68 5.05 1.02 6.66
C LEU A 68 6.09 1.43 5.61
N ILE A 69 5.81 1.17 4.33
CA ILE A 69 6.67 1.64 3.23
C ILE A 69 6.88 3.15 3.31
N ALA A 70 5.83 3.94 3.59
CA ALA A 70 5.96 5.39 3.75
C ALA A 70 6.94 5.77 4.87
N ARG A 71 6.88 5.09 6.03
CA ARG A 71 7.84 5.30 7.14
C ARG A 71 9.26 4.90 6.75
N ARG A 72 9.43 3.78 6.04
CA ARG A 72 10.75 3.35 5.57
C ARG A 72 11.35 4.33 4.55
N LEU A 73 10.53 4.91 3.68
CA LEU A 73 10.96 5.96 2.74
C LEU A 73 11.28 7.28 3.47
N GLU A 74 10.57 7.60 4.56
CA GLU A 74 10.90 8.73 5.45
C GLU A 74 12.29 8.57 6.08
N GLN A 75 12.60 7.35 6.54
CA GLN A 75 13.92 7.01 7.09
C GLN A 75 15.02 7.06 6.03
N GLU A 76 14.74 6.63 4.79
CA GLU A 76 15.69 6.71 3.68
C GLU A 76 16.03 8.17 3.34
N LYS A 77 15.01 9.04 3.38
CA LYS A 77 15.17 10.45 3.08
C LYS A 77 14.12 11.27 3.84
N SER A 78 14.56 11.98 4.88
CA SER A 78 13.69 12.73 5.79
C SER A 78 13.05 13.98 5.18
N SER A 79 13.62 14.56 4.11
CA SER A 79 13.08 15.76 3.46
C SER A 79 12.90 15.56 1.95
N PRO A 80 11.76 15.98 1.36
CA PRO A 80 10.61 16.62 2.01
C PRO A 80 9.82 15.63 2.89
N ALA A 81 9.28 16.07 4.03
CA ALA A 81 8.68 15.19 5.03
C ALA A 81 7.32 14.63 4.60
N LEU A 82 7.05 13.34 4.86
CA LEU A 82 5.70 12.76 4.70
C LEU A 82 4.83 13.00 5.93
N PHE A 83 5.47 13.19 7.08
CA PHE A 83 4.84 13.41 8.37
C PHE A 83 5.32 14.76 8.92
N PRO A 84 4.68 15.88 8.53
CA PRO A 84 5.09 17.20 8.99
C PRO A 84 5.05 17.32 10.51
N GLU A 85 6.02 18.04 11.08
CA GLU A 85 6.12 18.27 12.51
C GLU A 85 4.86 18.95 13.06
N GLY A 86 4.35 18.44 14.18
CA GLY A 86 3.12 18.92 14.83
C GLY A 86 1.83 18.48 14.13
N LYS A 87 1.90 17.67 13.07
CA LYS A 87 0.74 17.11 12.36
C LYS A 87 0.79 15.59 12.22
N GLU A 88 1.74 14.93 12.88
CA GLU A 88 2.06 13.51 12.72
C GLU A 88 0.83 12.62 12.90
N LEU A 89 0.08 12.84 13.99
CA LEU A 89 -1.14 12.07 14.28
C LEU A 89 -2.24 12.35 13.25
N VAL A 90 -2.49 13.62 12.91
CA VAL A 90 -3.64 13.99 12.08
C VAL A 90 -3.45 13.55 10.63
N VAL A 91 -2.24 13.65 10.08
CA VAL A 91 -1.96 13.18 8.71
C VAL A 91 -1.99 11.65 8.64
N ALA A 92 -1.48 10.95 9.66
CA ALA A 92 -1.51 9.49 9.71
C ALA A 92 -2.94 8.95 9.90
N ALA A 93 -3.73 9.56 10.79
CA ALA A 93 -5.13 9.18 11.00
C ALA A 93 -5.98 9.42 9.74
N PHE A 94 -5.76 10.54 9.05
CA PHE A 94 -6.42 10.82 7.78
C PHE A 94 -6.01 9.81 6.70
N ALA A 95 -4.72 9.51 6.58
CA ALA A 95 -4.23 8.52 5.63
C ALA A 95 -4.87 7.14 5.87
N ALA A 96 -4.94 6.69 7.12
CA ALA A 96 -5.61 5.43 7.47
C ALA A 96 -7.10 5.43 7.10
N TRP A 97 -7.81 6.54 7.31
CA TRP A 97 -9.20 6.69 6.86
C TRP A 97 -9.31 6.66 5.33
N ALA A 98 -8.40 7.32 4.61
CA ALA A 98 -8.42 7.35 3.15
C ALA A 98 -8.13 5.96 2.55
N ASP A 99 -7.08 5.29 3.04
CA ASP A 99 -6.65 3.94 2.61
C ASP A 99 -7.68 2.85 2.94
N SER A 100 -8.60 3.10 3.87
CA SER A 100 -9.66 2.15 4.23
C SER A 100 -11.02 2.59 3.67
N VAL A 101 -11.58 3.68 4.16
CA VAL A 101 -12.94 4.13 3.83
C VAL A 101 -13.02 4.63 2.40
N VAL A 102 -12.21 5.60 2.01
CA VAL A 102 -12.28 6.19 0.66
C VAL A 102 -11.89 5.16 -0.40
N PHE A 103 -10.89 4.34 -0.11
CA PHE A 103 -10.50 3.19 -0.93
C PHE A 103 -11.67 2.27 -1.24
N GLN A 104 -12.42 1.81 -0.23
CA GLN A 104 -13.58 0.93 -0.44
C GLN A 104 -14.64 1.59 -1.32
N HIS A 105 -14.89 2.89 -1.15
CA HIS A 105 -15.81 3.63 -2.01
C HIS A 105 -15.34 3.68 -3.45
N ALA A 106 -14.07 4.04 -3.68
CA ALA A 106 -13.49 4.11 -5.02
C ALA A 106 -13.53 2.75 -5.73
N VAL A 107 -13.16 1.67 -5.05
CA VAL A 107 -13.23 0.30 -5.59
C VAL A 107 -14.66 -0.08 -5.93
N SER A 108 -15.62 0.15 -5.04
CA SER A 108 -17.03 -0.20 -5.32
C SER A 108 -17.64 0.59 -6.47
N LEU A 109 -17.23 1.85 -6.66
CA LEU A 109 -17.66 2.67 -7.80
C LEU A 109 -16.98 2.24 -9.11
N VAL A 110 -15.71 1.83 -9.08
CA VAL A 110 -14.97 1.38 -10.27
C VAL A 110 -15.38 -0.01 -10.72
N PHE A 111 -15.71 -0.91 -9.80
CA PHE A 111 -16.08 -2.29 -10.14
C PHE A 111 -17.60 -2.50 -10.29
N GLN A 112 -18.34 -1.43 -10.58
CA GLN A 112 -19.73 -1.55 -11.07
C GLN A 112 -19.77 -2.05 -12.53
N PRO A 113 -20.86 -2.70 -12.97
CA PRO A 113 -20.94 -3.33 -14.30
C PRO A 113 -20.54 -2.43 -15.47
N GLU A 114 -21.00 -1.18 -15.48
CA GLU A 114 -20.75 -0.22 -16.56
C GLU A 114 -19.26 0.14 -16.67
N SER A 115 -18.60 0.31 -15.53
CA SER A 115 -17.17 0.64 -15.47
C SER A 115 -16.31 -0.59 -15.75
N ILE A 116 -16.69 -1.78 -15.27
CA ILE A 116 -16.03 -3.05 -15.62
C ILE A 116 -16.03 -3.26 -17.14
N ALA A 117 -17.18 -3.07 -17.80
CA ALA A 117 -17.30 -3.25 -19.23
C ALA A 117 -16.31 -2.38 -20.02
N VAL A 118 -16.10 -1.13 -19.59
CA VAL A 118 -15.12 -0.22 -20.22
C VAL A 118 -13.69 -0.57 -19.81
N ARG A 119 -13.43 -0.79 -18.53
CA ARG A 119 -12.09 -1.02 -17.97
C ARG A 119 -11.45 -2.29 -18.52
N PHE A 120 -12.27 -3.32 -18.74
CA PHE A 120 -11.83 -4.64 -19.18
C PHE A 120 -12.20 -4.93 -20.64
N ALA A 121 -12.63 -3.91 -21.42
CA ALA A 121 -13.07 -4.06 -22.81
C ALA A 121 -12.04 -4.76 -23.72
N LYS A 122 -10.76 -4.68 -23.39
CA LYS A 122 -9.64 -5.27 -24.15
C LYS A 122 -9.15 -6.61 -23.59
N MET A 123 -9.74 -7.11 -22.49
CA MET A 123 -9.35 -8.38 -21.88
C MET A 123 -10.31 -9.49 -22.31
N ALA A 124 -9.78 -10.71 -22.43
CA ALA A 124 -10.61 -11.88 -22.68
C ALA A 124 -11.59 -12.11 -21.52
N PRO A 125 -12.85 -12.52 -21.78
CA PRO A 125 -13.85 -12.75 -20.72
C PRO A 125 -13.35 -13.66 -19.60
N GLU A 126 -12.61 -14.71 -19.93
CA GLU A 126 -12.03 -15.66 -18.98
C GLU A 126 -11.00 -14.99 -18.05
N ALA A 127 -10.22 -14.05 -18.58
CA ALA A 127 -9.26 -13.29 -17.77
C ALA A 127 -9.96 -12.31 -16.82
N VAL A 128 -11.12 -11.77 -17.22
CA VAL A 128 -11.95 -10.92 -16.35
C VAL A 128 -12.58 -11.74 -15.24
N GLU A 129 -13.14 -12.90 -15.57
CA GLU A 129 -13.71 -13.83 -14.58
C GLU A 129 -12.66 -14.28 -13.57
N TYR A 130 -11.47 -14.65 -14.03
CA TYR A 130 -10.35 -15.01 -13.16
C TYR A 130 -9.95 -13.86 -12.22
N PHE A 131 -9.87 -12.62 -12.74
CA PHE A 131 -9.57 -11.45 -11.92
C PHE A 131 -10.65 -11.20 -10.87
N VAL A 132 -11.93 -11.30 -11.22
CA VAL A 132 -13.04 -11.13 -10.29
C VAL A 132 -13.02 -12.21 -9.21
N ALA A 133 -12.74 -13.47 -9.57
CA ALA A 133 -12.62 -14.58 -8.64
C ALA A 133 -11.42 -14.40 -7.69
N ASP A 134 -10.25 -13.99 -8.18
CA ASP A 134 -9.08 -13.68 -7.35
C ASP A 134 -9.38 -12.54 -6.36
N ARG A 135 -10.08 -11.49 -6.80
CA ARG A 135 -10.53 -10.41 -5.91
C ARG A 135 -11.60 -10.87 -4.91
N ALA A 136 -12.43 -11.86 -5.24
CA ALA A 136 -13.32 -12.51 -4.27
C ALA A 136 -12.55 -13.30 -3.22
N GLY A 137 -11.61 -14.15 -3.64
CA GLY A 137 -10.75 -14.91 -2.75
C GLY A 137 -9.92 -14.00 -1.82
N LEU A 138 -9.41 -12.88 -2.33
CA LEU A 138 -8.63 -11.92 -1.53
C LEU A 138 -9.41 -11.37 -0.33
N PHE A 139 -10.73 -11.19 -0.43
CA PHE A 139 -11.55 -10.69 0.68
C PHE A 139 -12.10 -11.79 1.60
N ALA A 140 -11.90 -13.07 1.24
CA ALA A 140 -12.36 -14.18 2.06
C ALA A 140 -11.58 -14.23 3.39
N GLY A 141 -12.29 -14.41 4.50
CA GLY A 141 -11.69 -14.58 5.84
C GLY A 141 -11.24 -13.30 6.54
N GLY A 142 -11.36 -12.13 5.89
CA GLY A 142 -11.08 -10.83 6.49
C GLY A 142 -12.30 -10.15 7.11
N SER A 143 -12.07 -9.13 7.92
CA SER A 143 -13.11 -8.35 8.59
C SER A 143 -13.73 -7.27 7.71
N ALA A 144 -13.07 -6.87 6.62
CA ALA A 144 -13.57 -5.82 5.73
C ALA A 144 -14.78 -6.33 4.94
N THR A 145 -15.93 -5.71 5.18
CA THR A 145 -17.14 -5.98 4.42
C THR A 145 -17.12 -5.18 3.11
N ARG A 146 -17.46 -5.81 1.99
CA ARG A 146 -17.56 -5.12 0.71
C ARG A 146 -18.66 -4.07 0.74
N LEU A 147 -18.30 -2.82 0.47
CA LEU A 147 -19.26 -1.73 0.33
C LEU A 147 -20.06 -1.91 -0.96
N SER A 148 -21.39 -1.83 -0.90
CA SER A 148 -22.20 -1.92 -2.13
C SER A 148 -22.00 -0.69 -3.02
N ALA A 149 -22.10 -0.84 -4.35
CA ALA A 149 -22.00 0.29 -5.27
C ALA A 149 -23.10 1.35 -5.02
N ALA A 150 -24.31 0.93 -4.62
CA ALA A 150 -25.40 1.84 -4.28
C ALA A 150 -25.08 2.69 -3.04
N GLN A 151 -24.52 2.06 -2.00
CA GLN A 151 -24.09 2.78 -0.80
C GLN A 151 -22.91 3.69 -1.08
N ALA A 152 -21.92 3.23 -1.85
CA ALA A 152 -20.79 4.06 -2.28
C ALA A 152 -21.27 5.31 -3.03
N LYS A 153 -22.18 5.15 -4.00
CA LYS A 153 -22.80 6.28 -4.73
C LYS A 153 -23.55 7.25 -3.82
N HIS A 154 -24.27 6.72 -2.82
CA HIS A 154 -25.00 7.55 -1.87
C HIS A 154 -24.08 8.39 -0.97
N GLN A 155 -22.97 7.80 -0.49
CA GLN A 155 -22.07 8.43 0.46
C GLN A 155 -21.01 9.34 -0.22
N TRP A 156 -20.64 9.04 -1.47
CA TRP A 156 -19.58 9.73 -2.21
C TRP A 156 -19.69 11.27 -2.25
N PRO A 157 -20.88 11.88 -2.49
CA PRO A 157 -21.01 13.33 -2.50
C PRO A 157 -20.62 13.99 -1.17
N THR A 158 -20.77 13.29 -0.04
CA THR A 158 -20.36 13.82 1.27
C THR A 158 -18.84 13.93 1.38
N ILE A 159 -18.12 12.90 0.93
CA ILE A 159 -16.66 12.87 0.94
C ILE A 159 -16.13 13.99 0.04
N MET A 160 -16.59 14.01 -1.21
CA MET A 160 -16.08 14.95 -2.21
C MET A 160 -16.51 16.39 -1.95
N GLY A 161 -17.74 16.62 -1.47
CA GLY A 161 -18.22 17.97 -1.13
C GLY A 161 -17.44 18.58 0.04
N ARG A 162 -17.06 17.78 1.04
CA ARG A 162 -16.20 18.23 2.16
C ARG A 162 -14.77 18.50 1.69
N LEU A 163 -14.22 17.61 0.88
CA LEU A 163 -12.89 17.78 0.31
C LEU A 163 -12.80 19.05 -0.55
N GLU A 164 -13.77 19.26 -1.46
CA GLU A 164 -13.87 20.47 -2.27
C GLU A 164 -13.96 21.73 -1.39
N GLN A 165 -14.83 21.70 -0.37
CA GLN A 165 -14.97 22.82 0.57
C GLN A 165 -13.67 23.14 1.32
N GLN A 166 -12.93 22.11 1.75
CA GLN A 166 -11.64 22.32 2.42
C GLN A 166 -10.62 22.92 1.45
N LEU A 167 -10.44 22.33 0.28
CA LEU A 167 -9.45 22.80 -0.72
C LEU A 167 -9.74 24.23 -1.23
N GLN A 168 -10.99 24.68 -1.18
CA GLN A 168 -11.36 26.06 -1.50
C GLN A 168 -11.00 27.07 -0.39
N ARG A 169 -10.78 26.60 0.84
CA ARG A 169 -10.55 27.42 2.04
C ARG A 169 -9.16 27.27 2.63
N GLU A 170 -8.48 26.19 2.30
CA GLU A 170 -7.13 25.89 2.72
C GLU A 170 -6.18 26.99 2.25
N GLU A 171 -5.35 27.49 3.16
CA GLU A 171 -4.38 28.55 2.82
C GLU A 171 -3.17 27.99 2.08
N GLY A 172 -2.87 26.70 2.25
CA GLY A 172 -1.80 26.00 1.53
C GLY A 172 -2.28 25.17 0.33
N ASP A 173 -1.32 24.55 -0.36
CA ASP A 173 -1.57 23.88 -1.64
C ASP A 173 -2.08 22.43 -1.50
N TYR A 174 -2.04 21.88 -0.27
CA TYR A 174 -2.27 20.47 0.08
C TYR A 174 -3.19 20.33 1.29
N LEU A 175 -3.63 19.10 1.60
CA LEU A 175 -4.69 18.84 2.60
C LEU A 175 -4.39 19.37 4.00
N PHE A 176 -3.13 19.56 4.35
CA PHE A 176 -2.73 20.08 5.65
C PHE A 176 -1.69 21.20 5.47
N GLY A 177 -1.89 22.05 4.47
CA GLY A 177 -0.99 23.16 4.12
C GLY A 177 0.15 22.72 3.20
N GLU A 178 1.06 21.90 3.71
CA GLU A 178 2.17 21.30 2.95
C GLU A 178 1.86 19.84 2.57
N PRO A 179 2.53 19.26 1.56
CA PRO A 179 2.27 17.89 1.14
C PRO A 179 2.59 16.90 2.25
N SER A 180 1.73 15.91 2.44
CA SER A 180 1.87 14.90 3.49
C SER A 180 1.39 13.53 3.03
N ILE A 181 1.60 12.49 3.84
CA ILE A 181 1.09 11.14 3.56
C ILE A 181 -0.43 11.11 3.30
N ALA A 182 -1.17 12.03 3.92
CA ALA A 182 -2.61 12.17 3.73
C ALA A 182 -2.97 12.45 2.26
N ASP A 183 -2.17 13.27 1.57
CA ASP A 183 -2.42 13.63 0.18
C ASP A 183 -2.31 12.40 -0.73
N PHE A 184 -1.26 11.61 -0.57
CA PHE A 184 -1.01 10.41 -1.37
C PHE A 184 -2.02 9.29 -1.08
N ALA A 185 -2.39 9.12 0.20
CA ALA A 185 -3.42 8.17 0.64
C ALA A 185 -4.81 8.51 0.11
N LEU A 186 -5.11 9.78 -0.18
CA LEU A 186 -6.37 10.15 -0.84
C LEU A 186 -6.26 10.11 -2.37
N ALA A 187 -5.16 10.63 -2.91
CA ALA A 187 -4.97 10.83 -4.35
C ALA A 187 -5.04 9.52 -5.13
N HIS A 188 -4.48 8.43 -4.62
CA HIS A 188 -4.46 7.15 -5.34
C HIS A 188 -5.88 6.55 -5.57
N SER A 189 -6.82 6.83 -4.68
CA SER A 189 -8.23 6.41 -4.81
C SER A 189 -8.95 7.25 -5.86
N LEU A 190 -8.68 8.56 -5.92
CA LEU A 190 -9.22 9.43 -6.97
C LEU A 190 -8.58 9.15 -8.34
N TRP A 191 -7.27 8.91 -8.38
CA TRP A 191 -6.57 8.43 -9.58
C TRP A 191 -7.21 7.17 -10.15
N PHE A 192 -7.61 6.24 -9.27
CA PHE A 192 -8.27 5.00 -9.69
C PHE A 192 -9.64 5.25 -10.34
N LEU A 193 -10.42 6.22 -9.81
CA LEU A 193 -11.68 6.67 -10.41
C LEU A 193 -11.47 7.40 -11.74
N LYS A 194 -10.37 8.14 -11.90
CA LYS A 194 -10.02 8.83 -13.14
C LYS A 194 -9.63 7.90 -14.29
N ALA A 195 -9.41 6.61 -14.03
CA ALA A 195 -8.97 5.63 -15.03
C ALA A 195 -10.02 5.30 -16.12
N THR A 196 -11.29 5.64 -15.93
CA THR A 196 -12.35 5.40 -16.93
C THR A 196 -13.24 6.63 -17.10
N PRO A 197 -13.81 6.88 -18.30
CA PRO A 197 -14.76 7.98 -18.49
C PRO A 197 -16.08 7.79 -17.71
N VAL A 198 -16.40 6.56 -17.30
CA VAL A 198 -17.61 6.25 -16.51
C VAL A 198 -17.46 6.77 -15.08
N THR A 199 -16.27 6.66 -14.51
CA THR A 199 -16.00 7.01 -13.11
C THR A 199 -15.29 8.34 -12.92
N ALA A 200 -14.64 8.88 -13.95
CA ALA A 200 -13.98 10.18 -13.87
C ALA A 200 -14.89 11.34 -13.39
N PRO A 201 -16.20 11.40 -13.73
CA PRO A 201 -17.11 12.43 -13.21
C PRO A 201 -17.25 12.47 -11.69
N PHE A 202 -16.96 11.36 -10.99
CA PHE A 202 -16.93 11.33 -9.52
C PHE A 202 -15.84 12.23 -8.93
N VAL A 203 -14.84 12.61 -9.73
CA VAL A 203 -13.77 13.56 -9.40
C VAL A 203 -13.96 14.87 -10.16
N ASP A 204 -14.25 14.82 -11.47
CA ASP A 204 -14.25 16.00 -12.35
C ASP A 204 -15.32 17.04 -12.04
N THR A 205 -16.37 16.65 -11.33
CA THR A 205 -17.43 17.57 -10.86
C THR A 205 -16.92 18.55 -9.79
N TYR A 206 -15.74 18.31 -9.21
CA TYR A 206 -15.17 19.05 -8.09
C TYR A 206 -13.87 19.76 -8.53
N PRO A 207 -13.91 21.03 -8.97
CA PRO A 207 -12.78 21.70 -9.61
C PRO A 207 -11.55 21.89 -8.71
N ALA A 208 -11.74 22.21 -7.43
CA ALA A 208 -10.63 22.35 -6.50
C ALA A 208 -9.98 20.98 -6.25
N VAL A 209 -10.78 19.92 -6.13
CA VAL A 209 -10.28 18.54 -6.04
C VAL A 209 -9.47 18.14 -7.28
N SER A 210 -9.99 18.37 -8.48
CA SER A 210 -9.27 18.04 -9.72
C SER A 210 -7.94 18.77 -9.83
N SER A 211 -7.91 20.04 -9.41
CA SER A 211 -6.69 20.86 -9.41
C SER A 211 -5.68 20.35 -8.38
N TRP A 212 -6.12 20.04 -7.16
CA TRP A 212 -5.30 19.43 -6.12
C TRP A 212 -4.75 18.06 -6.54
N LEU A 213 -5.59 17.20 -7.11
CA LEU A 213 -5.16 15.89 -7.59
C LEU A 213 -4.07 16.03 -8.66
N ALA A 214 -4.23 16.96 -9.61
CA ALA A 214 -3.20 17.23 -10.61
C ALA A 214 -1.87 17.66 -9.98
N ARG A 215 -1.90 18.49 -8.92
CA ARG A 215 -0.69 18.86 -8.16
C ARG A 215 -0.04 17.64 -7.50
N VAL A 216 -0.80 16.80 -6.81
CA VAL A 216 -0.26 15.59 -6.16
C VAL A 216 0.33 14.62 -7.20
N LEU A 217 -0.36 14.41 -8.33
CA LEU A 217 0.14 13.53 -9.39
C LEU A 217 1.38 14.09 -10.11
N SER A 218 1.60 15.41 -10.06
CA SER A 218 2.75 16.05 -10.69
C SER A 218 4.09 15.76 -10.01
N PHE A 219 4.09 15.21 -8.79
CA PHE A 219 5.32 14.70 -8.15
C PHE A 219 5.97 13.56 -8.96
N GLY A 220 5.21 12.92 -9.85
CA GLY A 220 5.71 11.84 -10.70
C GLY A 220 6.12 10.63 -9.87
N HIS A 221 6.96 9.77 -10.45
CA HIS A 221 7.28 8.46 -9.86
C HIS A 221 8.77 8.29 -9.52
N GLY A 222 9.54 9.39 -9.49
CA GLY A 222 10.99 9.34 -9.26
C GLY A 222 11.73 8.76 -10.47
N ALA A 223 12.89 8.16 -10.24
CA ALA A 223 13.71 7.55 -11.30
C ALA A 223 13.74 6.03 -11.16
N SER A 224 12.99 5.33 -12.02
CA SER A 224 12.89 3.87 -12.00
C SER A 224 13.67 3.20 -13.13
N ASN A 225 14.32 2.06 -12.83
CA ASN A 225 14.80 1.12 -13.85
C ASN A 225 14.19 -0.27 -13.63
N GLU A 226 13.86 -0.99 -14.71
CA GLU A 226 13.29 -2.34 -14.60
C GLU A 226 14.27 -3.32 -13.93
N MET A 227 13.70 -4.32 -13.27
CA MET A 227 14.40 -5.45 -12.66
C MET A 227 13.51 -6.68 -12.75
N SER A 228 14.09 -7.83 -13.06
CA SER A 228 13.36 -9.10 -13.04
C SER A 228 13.12 -9.59 -11.61
N SER A 229 12.08 -10.38 -11.41
CA SER A 229 11.80 -10.99 -10.11
C SER A 229 12.90 -11.95 -9.64
N SER A 230 13.61 -12.60 -10.58
CA SER A 230 14.75 -13.47 -10.26
C SER A 230 15.97 -12.68 -9.79
N GLU A 231 16.26 -11.52 -10.38
CA GLU A 231 17.32 -10.63 -9.87
C GLU A 231 17.01 -10.14 -8.46
N ALA A 232 15.75 -9.78 -8.18
CA ALA A 232 15.33 -9.34 -6.86
C ALA A 232 15.47 -10.44 -5.79
N LEU A 233 15.14 -11.69 -6.13
CA LEU A 233 15.36 -12.85 -5.26
C LEU A 233 16.85 -13.07 -4.97
N GLU A 234 17.69 -12.96 -5.99
CA GLU A 234 19.14 -13.12 -5.83
C GLU A 234 19.74 -12.02 -4.94
N ILE A 235 19.25 -10.78 -5.05
CA ILE A 235 19.63 -9.68 -4.15
C ILE A 235 19.26 -10.00 -2.71
N ALA A 236 18.05 -10.51 -2.44
CA ALA A 236 17.65 -10.91 -1.08
C ALA A 236 18.56 -12.02 -0.55
N ARG A 237 18.83 -13.04 -1.36
CA ARG A 237 19.64 -14.20 -0.98
C ARG A 237 21.10 -13.86 -0.67
N GLN A 238 21.66 -12.86 -1.34
CA GLN A 238 23.03 -12.41 -1.16
C GLN A 238 23.19 -11.34 -0.05
N ALA A 239 22.09 -10.71 0.37
CA ALA A 239 22.11 -9.68 1.37
C ALA A 239 21.97 -10.26 2.78
N GLU A 240 22.61 -9.61 3.75
CA GLU A 240 22.28 -9.79 5.16
C GLU A 240 21.17 -8.80 5.54
N PRO A 241 20.13 -9.21 6.28
CA PRO A 241 19.13 -8.29 6.79
C PRO A 241 19.75 -7.18 7.65
N ALA A 242 19.14 -6.00 7.62
CA ALA A 242 19.60 -4.85 8.39
C ALA A 242 19.59 -5.10 9.91
N ALA A 243 20.40 -4.32 10.63
CA ALA A 243 20.37 -4.31 12.08
C ALA A 243 18.96 -3.95 12.59
N LEU A 244 18.52 -4.64 13.66
CA LEU A 244 17.22 -4.40 14.27
C LEU A 244 17.18 -3.00 14.91
N PRO A 245 16.01 -2.34 14.98
CA PRO A 245 15.86 -1.06 15.66
C PRO A 245 16.21 -1.14 17.15
N GLU A 246 16.81 -0.08 17.71
CA GLU A 246 17.20 0.01 19.13
C GLU A 246 16.06 0.55 20.05
N GLU A 247 14.79 0.34 19.68
CA GLU A 247 13.64 0.79 20.48
C GLU A 247 13.39 -0.14 21.67
N VAL A 248 13.32 0.43 22.88
CA VAL A 248 12.85 -0.30 24.07
C VAL A 248 11.33 -0.19 24.15
N PHE A 249 10.65 -1.24 23.71
CA PHE A 249 9.19 -1.32 23.71
C PHE A 249 8.71 -2.58 24.45
N GLN A 250 7.69 -2.44 25.29
CA GLN A 250 7.02 -3.57 25.91
C GLN A 250 5.75 -3.89 25.13
N ASP A 251 5.73 -5.06 24.47
CA ASP A 251 4.55 -5.47 23.71
C ASP A 251 3.31 -5.59 24.62
N PRO A 252 2.18 -4.93 24.28
CA PRO A 252 0.98 -4.95 25.10
C PRO A 252 0.38 -6.34 25.35
N ASN A 253 0.60 -7.29 24.44
CA ASN A 253 0.12 -8.66 24.55
C ASN A 253 1.22 -9.63 25.02
N GLY A 254 2.39 -9.10 25.39
CA GLY A 254 3.50 -9.89 25.92
C GLY A 254 4.31 -10.66 24.88
N PHE A 255 4.20 -10.31 23.58
CA PHE A 255 5.07 -10.90 22.56
C PHE A 255 6.54 -10.50 22.78
N GLN A 256 7.44 -11.46 22.59
CA GLN A 256 8.87 -11.30 22.84
C GLN A 256 9.68 -11.83 21.66
N ALA A 257 10.85 -11.23 21.42
CA ALA A 257 11.79 -11.71 20.42
C ALA A 257 12.17 -13.18 20.68
N GLY A 258 12.32 -13.96 19.60
CA GLY A 258 12.58 -15.40 19.60
C GLY A 258 11.33 -16.28 19.55
N GLN A 259 10.12 -15.72 19.72
CA GLN A 259 8.89 -16.50 19.63
C GLN A 259 8.55 -16.88 18.18
N GLN A 260 8.04 -18.09 17.96
CA GLN A 260 7.44 -18.47 16.68
C GLN A 260 6.02 -17.91 16.61
N VAL A 261 5.77 -17.09 15.60
CA VAL A 261 4.51 -16.36 15.44
C VAL A 261 4.02 -16.42 14.01
N VAL A 262 2.75 -16.05 13.84
CA VAL A 262 2.11 -15.79 12.57
C VAL A 262 1.61 -14.36 12.56
N ILE A 263 1.92 -13.62 11.49
CA ILE A 263 1.34 -12.31 11.21
C ILE A 263 0.44 -12.40 9.99
N ALA A 264 -0.75 -11.82 10.07
CA ALA A 264 -1.71 -11.76 8.96
C ALA A 264 -2.43 -10.42 8.94
N ALA A 265 -2.79 -9.93 7.75
CA ALA A 265 -3.70 -8.79 7.66
C ALA A 265 -5.07 -9.17 8.27
N THR A 266 -5.79 -8.19 8.83
CA THR A 266 -7.10 -8.43 9.45
C THR A 266 -8.28 -8.14 8.54
N ASP A 267 -8.11 -7.24 7.57
CA ASP A 267 -9.16 -6.65 6.76
C ASP A 267 -9.49 -7.50 5.51
N TYR A 268 -8.50 -7.77 4.68
CA TYR A 268 -8.52 -8.65 3.50
C TYR A 268 -7.08 -9.11 3.23
N GLY A 269 -6.87 -10.09 2.34
CA GLY A 269 -5.54 -10.65 2.06
C GLY A 269 -4.92 -11.24 3.32
N VAL A 270 -5.71 -12.01 4.07
CA VAL A 270 -5.43 -12.51 5.42
C VAL A 270 -4.47 -13.71 5.43
N ASP A 271 -3.65 -13.84 4.39
CA ASP A 271 -2.67 -14.90 4.25
C ASP A 271 -1.66 -14.83 5.40
N PRO A 272 -1.52 -15.90 6.19
CA PRO A 272 -0.60 -15.94 7.32
C PRO A 272 0.85 -15.97 6.83
N VAL A 273 1.70 -15.21 7.49
CA VAL A 273 3.16 -15.25 7.34
C VAL A 273 3.75 -15.73 8.65
N ALA A 274 4.32 -16.94 8.63
CA ALA A 274 4.96 -17.55 9.79
C ALA A 274 6.45 -17.21 9.84
N GLY A 275 6.99 -17.04 11.04
CA GLY A 275 8.41 -16.81 11.27
C GLY A 275 8.75 -16.63 12.74
N GLU A 276 10.04 -16.41 12.99
CA GLU A 276 10.53 -16.04 14.31
C GLU A 276 10.40 -14.52 14.49
N LEU A 277 9.71 -14.08 15.55
CA LEU A 277 9.62 -12.68 15.89
C LEU A 277 11.00 -12.17 16.33
N LEU A 278 11.58 -11.21 15.61
CA LEU A 278 12.86 -10.60 15.99
C LEU A 278 12.68 -9.28 16.72
N PHE A 279 11.65 -8.52 16.36
CA PHE A 279 11.40 -7.20 16.91
C PHE A 279 9.90 -6.92 16.96
N ALA A 280 9.47 -6.28 18.04
CA ALA A 280 8.12 -5.80 18.24
C ALA A 280 8.17 -4.39 18.82
N GLY A 281 8.22 -3.37 17.95
CA GLY A 281 8.29 -1.96 18.33
C GLY A 281 6.94 -1.30 18.39
N SER A 282 6.88 0.03 18.50
CA SER A 282 5.61 0.78 18.50
C SER A 282 4.92 0.83 17.13
N GLU A 283 5.69 0.87 16.04
CA GLU A 283 5.17 1.02 14.67
C GLU A 283 5.34 -0.24 13.80
N GLU A 284 6.25 -1.15 14.18
CA GLU A 284 6.73 -2.22 13.30
C GLU A 284 6.91 -3.55 14.05
N LEU A 285 6.61 -4.65 13.36
CA LEU A 285 6.89 -6.02 13.73
C LEU A 285 7.82 -6.63 12.68
N ILE A 286 8.89 -7.30 13.11
CA ILE A 286 9.88 -7.92 12.21
C ILE A 286 9.91 -9.42 12.42
N LEU A 287 9.66 -10.18 11.35
CA LEU A 287 9.76 -11.64 11.34
C LEU A 287 11.00 -12.08 10.57
N ARG A 288 11.81 -12.95 11.18
CA ARG A 288 12.79 -13.75 10.45
C ARG A 288 12.10 -14.92 9.78
N ARG A 289 12.41 -15.15 8.52
CA ARG A 289 12.05 -16.38 7.82
C ARG A 289 13.16 -16.82 6.88
N GLU A 290 13.12 -18.09 6.52
CA GLU A 290 14.04 -18.70 5.57
C GLU A 290 13.24 -19.35 4.44
N ASP A 291 13.68 -19.11 3.21
CA ASP A 291 13.07 -19.60 2.00
C ASP A 291 14.15 -20.17 1.07
N GLU A 292 13.88 -21.28 0.39
CA GLU A 292 14.85 -21.92 -0.51
C GLU A 292 15.30 -20.98 -1.65
N ARG A 293 14.42 -20.07 -2.09
CA ARG A 293 14.68 -19.15 -3.20
C ARG A 293 15.04 -17.76 -2.71
N GLY A 294 14.39 -17.30 -1.64
CA GLY A 294 14.58 -15.96 -1.06
C GLY A 294 15.73 -15.84 -0.06
N GLY A 295 16.27 -16.97 0.45
CA GLY A 295 17.26 -16.97 1.52
C GLY A 295 16.67 -16.60 2.88
N VAL A 296 17.51 -16.08 3.78
CA VAL A 296 17.08 -15.55 5.08
C VAL A 296 16.65 -14.10 4.88
N VAL A 297 15.39 -13.79 5.19
CA VAL A 297 14.82 -12.45 5.05
C VAL A 297 14.15 -12.00 6.34
N HIS A 298 14.13 -10.68 6.53
CA HIS A 298 13.31 -10.03 7.54
C HIS A 298 12.07 -9.47 6.86
N VAL A 299 10.88 -9.91 7.27
CA VAL A 299 9.61 -9.39 6.76
C VAL A 299 9.01 -8.46 7.81
N HIS A 300 8.77 -7.23 7.39
CA HIS A 300 8.34 -6.13 8.24
C HIS A 300 6.87 -5.84 8.00
N PHE A 301 6.10 -5.70 9.08
CA PHE A 301 4.68 -5.38 9.05
C PHE A 301 4.36 -4.23 10.00
N PRO A 302 3.46 -3.30 9.61
CA PRO A 302 2.93 -2.36 10.58
C PRO A 302 2.02 -3.09 11.57
N ARG A 303 1.87 -2.54 12.78
CA ARG A 303 0.88 -3.08 13.74
C ARG A 303 -0.56 -2.87 13.25
N PHE A 304 -0.88 -1.67 12.78
CA PHE A 304 -2.24 -1.36 12.36
C PHE A 304 -2.63 -2.17 11.11
N GLY A 305 -3.79 -2.80 11.16
CA GLY A 305 -4.31 -3.64 10.08
C GLY A 305 -3.78 -5.07 10.06
N PHE A 306 -2.93 -5.44 11.02
CA PHE A 306 -2.37 -6.79 11.15
C PHE A 306 -2.65 -7.38 12.52
N ARG A 307 -2.80 -8.71 12.57
CA ARG A 307 -2.82 -9.49 13.80
C ARG A 307 -1.53 -10.28 13.93
N ILE A 308 -1.16 -10.56 15.17
CA ILE A 308 -0.05 -11.43 15.54
C ILE A 308 -0.58 -12.52 16.48
N GLU A 309 -0.20 -13.77 16.21
CA GLU A 309 -0.64 -14.95 16.95
C GLU A 309 0.57 -15.87 17.18
N THR A 310 0.62 -16.60 18.30
CA THR A 310 1.65 -17.63 18.51
C THR A 310 1.43 -18.79 17.56
N LEU A 311 2.49 -19.30 16.94
CA LEU A 311 2.42 -20.53 16.16
C LEU A 311 2.27 -21.70 17.15
N SER A 312 1.09 -22.33 17.16
CA SER A 312 0.78 -23.49 18.00
C SER A 312 1.48 -24.75 17.50
#